data_AF-A0A059X1K3-F1
#
_entry.id   AF-A0A059X1K3-F1
#
_cell.length_a   1.000
_cell.length_b   1.000
_cell.length_c   1.000
_cell.angle_alpha   90.00
_cell.angle_beta   90.00
_cell.angle_gamma   90.00
#
_symmetry.space_group_name_H-M   'P 1'
#
loop_
_entity.id
_entity.type
_entity.pdbx_description
1 polymer ?
#
loop_
_entity_poly.entity_id
_entity_poly.type
_entity_poly.pdbx_seq_one_letter_code
_entity_poly.pdbx_strand_id
1 'polypeptide(L)'
;MVMACIISLCGSAAFGQAIPRKQTKSSGKASPPQPKTPQKLLPLIEKYKAPPYQKSLYLTGETYDYRIKSGAPLPPTRTDIFVCDIWQRVTMDLKLTISPEQVSEDVIKQAMNVYLTRKWDDIAGYRPWTHWNFIRRLKAPQRDSLAKEFVEYIGKNGVRDVKD
;
A
#
# COMPACT_ATOMS: atom_id res chain seq x y z
N MET A 1 -57.43 -47.19 -7.50
CA MET A 1 -58.89 -47.23 -7.33
C MET A 1 -59.18 -46.61 -5.97
N VAL A 2 -59.88 -45.46 -5.94
CA VAL A 2 -60.46 -44.74 -4.77
C VAL A 2 -59.44 -44.31 -3.67
N MET A 3 -59.55 -43.21 -2.92
CA MET A 3 -60.66 -42.32 -2.59
C MET A 3 -60.09 -41.02 -2.00
N ALA A 4 -60.82 -39.92 -2.18
CA ALA A 4 -60.53 -38.59 -1.69
C ALA A 4 -61.08 -38.32 -0.28
N CYS A 5 -60.88 -37.07 0.16
CA CYS A 5 -61.62 -36.26 1.15
C CYS A 5 -61.03 -36.20 2.58
N ILE A 6 -60.45 -35.05 2.99
CA ILE A 6 -61.03 -33.78 3.49
C ILE A 6 -61.30 -33.84 5.01
N ILE A 7 -60.83 -32.79 5.72
CA ILE A 7 -61.40 -32.05 6.89
C ILE A 7 -60.20 -31.44 7.65
N SER A 8 -60.16 -30.23 8.21
CA SER A 8 -60.91 -28.96 8.16
C SER A 8 -60.40 -28.14 9.36
N LEU A 9 -60.31 -26.79 9.22
CA LEU A 9 -60.37 -25.74 10.27
C LEU A 9 -59.23 -25.71 11.32
N CYS A 10 -58.81 -24.60 11.94
CA CYS A 10 -59.08 -23.15 11.86
C CYS A 10 -58.00 -22.46 12.74
N GLY A 11 -57.69 -21.19 12.49
CA GLY A 11 -56.87 -20.41 13.41
C GLY A 11 -56.63 -18.98 12.94
N SER A 12 -57.60 -18.10 13.19
CA SER A 12 -57.58 -16.67 12.90
C SER A 12 -56.73 -15.88 13.91
N ALA A 13 -56.04 -14.83 13.46
CA ALA A 13 -55.80 -13.63 14.27
C ALA A 13 -55.65 -12.41 13.36
N ALA A 14 -56.49 -11.40 13.61
CA ALA A 14 -56.55 -10.12 12.93
C ALA A 14 -55.68 -9.05 13.62
N PHE A 15 -55.39 -7.97 12.87
CA PHE A 15 -55.36 -6.54 13.23
C PHE A 15 -54.10 -5.80 12.73
N GLY A 16 -54.31 -4.61 12.15
CA GLY A 16 -53.29 -3.57 12.17
C GLY A 16 -53.20 -2.62 10.97
N GLN A 17 -54.21 -1.75 10.83
CA GLN A 17 -54.16 -0.34 10.39
C GLN A 17 -53.25 0.13 9.23
N ALA A 18 -53.91 0.66 8.20
CA ALA A 18 -53.35 1.51 7.15
C ALA A 18 -53.01 2.92 7.66
N ILE A 19 -51.86 3.46 7.24
CA ILE A 19 -51.50 4.88 7.35
C ILE A 19 -51.17 5.41 5.95
N PRO A 20 -51.74 6.54 5.49
CA PRO A 20 -51.40 7.13 4.19
C PRO A 20 -50.12 7.95 4.30
N ARG A 21 -49.07 7.56 3.56
CA ARG A 21 -47.81 8.34 3.50
C ARG A 21 -47.95 9.46 2.48
N LYS A 22 -48.02 10.70 2.97
CA LYS A 22 -47.97 11.94 2.19
C LYS A 22 -46.73 11.97 1.29
N GLN A 23 -46.94 12.27 0.01
CA GLN A 23 -45.90 12.72 -0.90
C GLN A 23 -45.49 14.15 -0.57
N THR A 24 -44.19 14.38 -0.41
CA THR A 24 -43.58 15.70 -0.55
C THR A 24 -42.44 15.58 -1.54
N LYS A 25 -42.59 16.23 -2.70
CA LYS A 25 -41.51 16.54 -3.64
C LYS A 25 -40.70 17.71 -3.07
N SER A 26 -39.38 17.60 -3.01
CA SER A 26 -38.47 18.74 -3.25
C SER A 26 -37.01 18.26 -3.35
N SER A 27 -36.56 18.13 -4.60
CA SER A 27 -35.31 18.65 -5.14
C SER A 27 -34.10 18.80 -4.21
N GLY A 28 -33.24 17.79 -4.22
CA GLY A 28 -31.81 17.93 -3.97
C GLY A 28 -31.07 16.92 -4.82
N LYS A 29 -30.62 17.31 -6.02
CA LYS A 29 -29.68 16.50 -6.81
C LYS A 29 -28.36 16.43 -6.03
N ALA A 30 -28.22 15.42 -5.16
CA ALA A 30 -26.92 15.01 -4.68
C ALA A 30 -26.15 14.54 -5.91
N SER A 31 -25.10 15.27 -6.28
CA SER A 31 -24.18 14.83 -7.32
C SER A 31 -23.68 13.43 -6.96
N PRO A 32 -23.52 12.52 -7.93
CA PRO A 32 -22.90 11.22 -7.68
C PRO A 32 -21.56 11.44 -6.98
N PRO A 33 -21.19 10.61 -5.99
CA PRO A 33 -19.86 10.70 -5.39
C PRO A 33 -18.83 10.60 -6.51
N GLN A 34 -18.04 11.67 -6.70
CA GLN A 34 -16.95 11.65 -7.66
C GLN A 34 -16.04 10.46 -7.31
N PRO A 35 -15.62 9.65 -8.29
CA PRO A 35 -14.67 8.58 -8.03
C PRO A 35 -13.42 9.22 -7.44
N LYS A 36 -13.12 8.87 -6.18
CA LYS A 36 -11.86 9.27 -5.53
C LYS A 36 -10.74 8.83 -6.46
N THR A 37 -9.98 9.79 -6.97
CA THR A 37 -8.78 9.52 -7.76
C THR A 37 -7.95 8.47 -7.03
N PRO A 38 -7.49 7.39 -7.70
CA PRO A 38 -6.68 6.38 -7.05
C PRO A 38 -5.51 7.06 -6.35
N GLN A 39 -5.43 6.93 -5.03
CA GLN A 39 -4.39 7.58 -4.24
C GLN A 39 -3.05 6.94 -4.58
N LYS A 40 -2.14 7.70 -5.21
CA LYS A 40 -0.75 7.26 -5.46
C LYS A 40 -0.08 6.91 -4.13
N LEU A 41 0.55 5.74 -4.06
CA LEU A 41 1.15 5.16 -2.86
C LEU A 41 2.61 5.56 -2.66
N LEU A 42 3.40 5.65 -3.74
CA LEU A 42 4.82 5.97 -3.68
C LEU A 42 5.05 7.34 -3.00
N PRO A 43 4.33 8.44 -3.35
CA PRO A 43 4.50 9.73 -2.69
C PRO A 43 4.11 9.75 -1.21
N LEU A 44 3.40 8.74 -0.72
CA LEU A 44 3.02 8.68 0.70
C LEU A 44 4.23 8.45 1.61
N ILE A 45 5.36 7.95 1.08
CA ILE A 45 6.58 7.74 1.86
C ILE A 45 7.13 9.05 2.43
N GLU A 46 6.91 10.17 1.75
CA GLU A 46 7.36 11.49 2.21
C GLU A 46 6.78 11.85 3.58
N LYS A 47 5.51 11.51 3.78
CA LYS A 47 4.75 11.82 5.00
C LYS A 47 4.68 10.65 5.98
N TYR A 48 5.15 9.47 5.56
CA TYR A 48 5.08 8.29 6.39
C TYR A 48 5.99 8.41 7.61
N LYS A 49 5.41 8.13 8.78
CA LYS A 49 6.13 8.01 10.05
C LYS A 49 6.15 6.54 10.43
N ALA A 50 7.34 5.95 10.44
CA ALA A 50 7.53 4.59 10.94
C ALA A 50 7.32 4.55 12.47
N PRO A 51 7.01 3.38 13.04
CA PRO A 51 7.09 3.18 14.48
C PRO A 51 8.50 3.51 15.01
N PRO A 52 8.66 3.78 16.32
CA PRO A 52 9.97 4.02 16.91
C PRO A 52 10.98 2.93 16.52
N TYR A 53 12.17 3.37 16.11
CA TYR A 53 13.25 2.46 15.74
C TYR A 53 13.65 1.60 16.95
N GLN A 54 13.86 0.30 16.72
CA GLN A 54 14.29 -0.63 17.76
C GLN A 54 15.77 -0.43 18.05
N LYS A 55 16.07 0.51 18.94
CA LYS A 55 17.44 0.85 19.34
C LYS A 55 18.12 -0.35 20.00
N SER A 56 19.39 -0.53 19.71
CA SER A 56 20.30 -1.48 20.36
C SER A 56 21.48 -0.73 21.00
N LEU A 57 22.39 -1.47 21.66
CA LEU A 57 23.64 -0.92 22.19
C LEU A 57 24.53 -0.32 21.08
N TYR A 58 24.40 -0.79 19.84
CA TYR A 58 25.26 -0.41 18.72
C TYR A 58 24.56 0.50 17.70
N LEU A 59 23.24 0.35 17.54
CA LEU A 59 22.47 1.08 16.54
C LEU A 59 21.31 1.84 17.19
N THR A 60 21.34 3.16 17.08
CA THR A 60 20.32 4.06 17.64
C THR A 60 19.36 4.65 16.60
N GLY A 61 19.62 4.40 15.32
CA GLY A 61 18.81 4.85 14.17
C GLY A 61 19.20 4.11 12.89
N GLU A 62 18.57 4.50 11.78
CA GLU A 62 18.83 3.97 10.43
C GLU A 62 20.08 4.62 9.82
N THR A 63 20.66 4.03 8.76
CA THR A 63 21.77 4.63 7.98
C THR A 63 21.49 6.08 7.58
N TYR A 64 20.25 6.37 7.19
CA TYR A 64 19.76 7.72 6.90
C TYR A 64 19.97 8.70 8.06
N ASP A 65 19.66 8.32 9.29
CA ASP A 65 19.78 9.19 10.46
C ASP A 65 21.25 9.55 10.73
N TYR A 66 22.15 8.57 10.58
CA TYR A 66 23.59 8.80 10.72
C TYR A 66 24.15 9.68 9.61
N ARG A 67 23.69 9.52 8.36
CA ARG A 67 24.10 10.38 7.24
C ARG A 67 23.67 11.82 7.46
N ILE A 68 22.44 12.05 7.91
CA ILE A 68 22.01 13.40 8.33
C ILE A 68 22.91 13.96 9.43
N LYS A 69 23.15 13.17 10.49
CA LYS A 69 23.95 13.62 11.63
C LYS A 69 25.39 13.99 11.25
N SER A 70 25.97 13.26 10.29
CA SER A 70 27.34 13.47 9.82
C SER A 70 27.45 14.46 8.66
N GLY A 71 26.34 14.98 8.14
CA GLY A 71 26.34 15.84 6.95
C GLY A 71 26.71 15.11 5.66
N ALA A 72 26.61 13.78 5.64
CA ALA A 72 26.88 12.97 4.46
C ALA A 72 25.74 13.14 3.43
N PRO A 73 26.05 13.03 2.12
CA PRO A 73 25.07 13.23 1.08
C PRO A 73 24.01 12.11 1.10
N LEU A 74 22.79 12.48 0.69
CA LEU A 74 21.61 11.64 0.62
C LEU A 74 20.86 11.92 -0.69
N PRO A 75 20.09 10.95 -1.22
CA PRO A 75 19.15 11.22 -2.30
C PRO A 75 18.17 12.36 -1.93
N PRO A 76 17.72 13.18 -2.90
CA PRO A 76 17.07 14.46 -2.60
C PRO A 76 15.74 14.37 -1.85
N THR A 77 15.00 13.28 -2.03
CA THR A 77 13.67 13.09 -1.43
C THR A 77 13.56 11.73 -0.76
N ARG A 78 12.58 11.53 0.14
CA ARG A 78 12.34 10.20 0.74
C ARG A 78 11.85 9.21 -0.30
N THR A 79 11.22 9.69 -1.36
CA THR A 79 10.84 8.92 -2.53
C THR A 79 12.09 8.41 -3.26
N ASP A 80 13.06 9.29 -3.54
CA ASP A 80 14.34 8.88 -4.15
C ASP A 80 15.06 7.85 -3.27
N ILE A 81 15.09 8.07 -1.96
CA ILE A 81 15.65 7.12 -0.99
C ILE A 81 14.95 5.76 -1.05
N PHE A 82 13.62 5.75 -1.12
CA PHE A 82 12.85 4.52 -1.21
C PHE A 82 13.09 3.78 -2.53
N VAL A 83 13.21 4.52 -3.63
CA VAL A 83 13.59 3.98 -4.94
C VAL A 83 14.99 3.38 -4.91
N CYS A 84 15.97 4.06 -4.30
CA CYS A 84 17.33 3.52 -4.14
C CYS A 84 17.32 2.23 -3.30
N ASP A 85 16.61 2.21 -2.18
CA ASP A 85 16.51 1.03 -1.31
C ASP A 85 15.84 -0.16 -2.02
N ILE A 86 14.80 0.06 -2.84
CA ILE A 86 14.21 -0.99 -3.69
C ILE A 86 15.19 -1.43 -4.78
N TRP A 87 15.88 -0.50 -5.42
CA TRP A 87 16.87 -0.81 -6.46
C TRP A 87 18.04 -1.64 -5.94
N GLN A 88 18.47 -1.40 -4.69
CA GLN A 88 19.44 -2.26 -4.01
C GLN A 88 18.91 -3.69 -3.84
N ARG A 89 17.61 -3.90 -3.61
CA ARG A 89 17.05 -5.27 -3.61
C ARG A 89 17.15 -5.92 -4.97
N VAL A 90 16.90 -5.17 -6.05
CA VAL A 90 17.03 -5.67 -7.43
C VAL A 90 18.46 -6.10 -7.71
N THR A 91 19.44 -5.27 -7.36
CA THR A 91 20.85 -5.50 -7.72
C THR A 91 21.60 -6.41 -6.75
N MET A 92 21.33 -6.34 -5.43
CA MET A 92 22.07 -7.08 -4.41
C MET A 92 21.36 -8.37 -3.98
N ASP A 93 20.05 -8.34 -3.79
CA ASP A 93 19.29 -9.48 -3.29
C ASP A 93 18.81 -10.41 -4.41
N LEU A 94 18.24 -9.84 -5.47
CA LEU A 94 17.86 -10.58 -6.67
C LEU A 94 19.04 -10.79 -7.63
N LYS A 95 20.16 -10.07 -7.41
CA LYS A 95 21.39 -10.17 -8.22
C LYS A 95 21.17 -9.94 -9.71
N LEU A 96 20.18 -9.11 -10.05
CA LEU A 96 19.87 -8.80 -11.44
C LEU A 96 20.81 -7.71 -11.94
N THR A 97 21.40 -7.96 -13.11
CA THR A 97 22.20 -6.96 -13.84
C THR A 97 21.34 -6.37 -14.95
N ILE A 98 20.50 -5.41 -14.58
CA ILE A 98 19.57 -4.73 -15.48
C ILE A 98 19.71 -3.22 -15.38
N SER A 99 19.43 -2.50 -16.46
CA SER A 99 19.36 -1.03 -16.42
C SER A 99 18.02 -0.56 -15.85
N PRO A 100 17.93 0.66 -15.29
CA PRO A 100 16.68 1.22 -14.79
C PRO A 100 15.52 1.16 -15.79
N GLU A 101 15.80 1.32 -17.08
CA GLU A 101 14.80 1.31 -18.17
C GLU A 101 14.22 -0.09 -18.44
N GLN A 102 14.92 -1.13 -18.00
CA GLN A 102 14.54 -2.54 -18.19
C GLN A 102 13.75 -3.10 -17.01
N VAL A 103 13.56 -2.33 -15.93
CA VAL A 103 12.90 -2.82 -14.73
C VAL A 103 11.41 -3.05 -14.98
N SER A 104 10.93 -4.25 -14.66
CA SER A 104 9.52 -4.62 -14.79
C SER A 104 8.80 -4.57 -13.45
N GLU A 105 7.46 -4.52 -13.49
CA GLU A 105 6.63 -4.56 -12.28
C GLU A 105 6.92 -5.81 -11.44
N ASP A 106 7.13 -6.95 -12.10
CA ASP A 106 7.37 -8.22 -11.41
C ASP A 106 8.72 -8.26 -10.72
N VAL A 107 9.75 -7.63 -11.30
CA VAL A 107 11.04 -7.42 -10.62
C VAL A 107 10.85 -6.57 -9.37
N ILE A 108 10.10 -5.46 -9.47
CA ILE A 108 9.82 -4.62 -8.30
C ILE A 108 9.01 -5.37 -7.24
N LYS A 109 8.02 -6.19 -7.62
CA LYS A 109 7.26 -7.02 -6.67
C LYS A 109 8.18 -8.01 -5.95
N GLN A 110 9.10 -8.66 -6.67
CA GLN A 110 10.10 -9.55 -6.07
C GLN A 110 11.04 -8.80 -5.12
N ALA A 111 11.48 -7.60 -5.50
CA ALA A 111 12.28 -6.73 -4.63
C ALA A 111 11.53 -6.34 -3.36
N MET A 112 10.25 -5.97 -3.46
CA MET A 112 9.39 -5.70 -2.30
C MET A 112 9.15 -6.94 -1.43
N ASN A 113 9.13 -8.15 -2.00
CA ASN A 113 9.00 -9.38 -1.22
C ASN A 113 10.16 -9.61 -0.24
N VAL A 114 11.34 -9.02 -0.47
CA VAL A 114 12.43 -9.04 0.51
C VAL A 114 11.99 -8.41 1.83
N TYR A 115 11.27 -7.28 1.78
CA TYR A 115 10.71 -6.61 2.96
C TYR A 115 9.55 -7.37 3.62
N LEU A 116 8.94 -8.32 2.91
CA LEU A 116 7.87 -9.16 3.46
C LEU A 116 8.40 -10.43 4.14
N THR A 117 9.55 -10.92 3.69
CA THR A 117 10.10 -12.23 4.07
C THR A 117 11.31 -12.17 4.99
N ARG A 118 12.10 -11.08 4.95
CA ARG A 118 13.29 -10.91 5.78
C ARG A 118 13.03 -10.00 6.98
N LYS A 119 13.89 -10.14 7.99
CA LYS A 119 13.96 -9.19 9.10
C LYS A 119 14.61 -7.90 8.62
N TRP A 120 14.17 -6.77 9.17
CA TRP A 120 14.55 -5.45 8.68
C TRP A 120 16.05 -5.14 8.87
N ASP A 121 16.69 -5.70 9.89
CA ASP A 121 18.11 -5.48 10.22
C ASP A 121 19.05 -6.27 9.28
N ASP A 122 18.54 -7.27 8.59
CA ASP A 122 19.25 -8.01 7.54
C ASP A 122 19.12 -7.35 6.15
N ILE A 123 18.41 -6.22 6.05
CA ILE A 123 18.17 -5.50 4.80
C ILE A 123 19.09 -4.28 4.77
N ALA A 124 20.04 -4.25 3.85
CA ALA A 124 20.91 -3.09 3.66
C ALA A 124 20.14 -1.88 3.08
N GLY A 125 20.64 -0.67 3.29
CA GLY A 125 20.09 0.53 2.66
C GLY A 125 20.02 1.72 3.60
N TYR A 126 19.38 2.78 3.12
CA TYR A 126 19.21 4.03 3.84
C TYR A 126 18.22 3.89 4.99
N ARG A 127 17.04 3.30 4.72
CA ARG A 127 15.92 3.28 5.68
C ARG A 127 15.20 1.91 5.72
N PRO A 128 15.91 0.82 6.03
CA PRO A 128 15.33 -0.52 5.99
C PRO A 128 14.19 -0.71 7.00
N TRP A 129 14.27 -0.16 8.22
CA TRP A 129 13.19 -0.25 9.21
C TRP A 129 11.94 0.51 8.75
N THR A 130 12.12 1.71 8.21
CA THR A 130 11.00 2.51 7.70
C THR A 130 10.32 1.81 6.53
N HIS A 131 11.09 1.36 5.53
CA HIS A 131 10.53 0.75 4.32
C HIS A 131 9.91 -0.62 4.61
N TRP A 132 10.50 -1.39 5.53
CA TRP A 132 9.90 -2.65 6.02
C TRP A 132 8.51 -2.42 6.61
N ASN A 133 8.36 -1.44 7.51
CA ASN A 133 7.06 -1.12 8.09
C ASN A 133 6.09 -0.53 7.06
N PHE A 134 6.58 0.30 6.13
CA PHE A 134 5.76 0.88 5.08
C PHE A 134 5.16 -0.19 4.15
N ILE A 135 5.97 -1.10 3.63
CA ILE A 135 5.53 -2.15 2.68
C ILE A 135 4.58 -3.13 3.36
N ARG A 136 4.87 -3.54 4.60
CA ARG A 136 4.06 -4.53 5.33
C ARG A 136 2.68 -4.03 5.73
N ARG A 137 2.49 -2.72 5.88
CA ARG A 137 1.18 -2.13 6.18
C ARG A 137 0.23 -2.15 4.97
N LEU A 138 0.77 -2.28 3.75
CA LEU A 138 -0.01 -2.29 2.53
C LEU A 138 -0.69 -3.65 2.34
N LYS A 139 -1.87 -3.67 1.70
CA LYS A 139 -2.50 -4.89 1.21
C LYS A 139 -1.86 -5.32 -0.11
N ALA A 140 -2.06 -6.58 -0.52
CA ALA A 140 -1.48 -7.09 -1.77
C ALA A 140 -1.82 -6.22 -3.01
N PRO A 141 -3.07 -5.81 -3.26
CA PRO A 141 -3.39 -4.95 -4.41
C PRO A 141 -2.75 -3.55 -4.34
N GLN A 142 -2.48 -3.07 -3.13
CA GLN A 142 -1.76 -1.81 -2.93
C GLN A 142 -0.28 -1.98 -3.26
N ARG A 143 0.33 -3.12 -2.91
CA ARG A 143 1.71 -3.42 -3.33
C ARG A 143 1.81 -3.56 -4.85
N ASP A 144 0.83 -4.17 -5.51
CA ASP A 144 0.82 -4.24 -6.98
C ASP A 144 0.73 -2.83 -7.61
N SER A 145 -0.10 -1.96 -7.03
CA SER A 145 -0.19 -0.56 -7.47
C SER A 145 1.12 0.19 -7.21
N LEU A 146 1.76 -0.05 -6.06
CA LEU A 146 3.05 0.55 -5.73
C LEU A 146 4.17 0.09 -6.69
N ALA A 147 4.17 -1.19 -7.11
CA ALA A 147 5.12 -1.70 -8.10
C ALA A 147 5.03 -0.95 -9.43
N LYS A 148 3.80 -0.68 -9.90
CA LYS A 148 3.54 0.14 -11.09
C LYS A 148 4.10 1.54 -10.96
N GLU A 149 3.84 2.18 -9.81
CA GLU A 149 4.33 3.52 -9.53
C GLU A 149 5.87 3.58 -9.47
N PHE A 150 6.54 2.52 -8.98
CA PHE A 150 8.00 2.42 -9.01
C PHE A 150 8.54 2.35 -10.42
N VAL A 151 7.99 1.49 -11.28
CA VAL A 151 8.42 1.38 -12.68
C VAL A 151 8.21 2.71 -13.42
N GLU A 152 7.04 3.34 -13.25
CA GLU A 152 6.75 4.68 -13.80
C GLU A 152 7.78 5.71 -13.30
N TYR A 153 8.07 5.70 -12.00
CA TYR A 153 9.01 6.64 -11.40
C TYR A 153 10.43 6.44 -11.91
N ILE A 154 10.93 5.20 -11.91
CA ILE A 154 12.29 4.86 -12.35
C ILE A 154 12.45 5.16 -13.84
N GLY A 155 11.48 4.79 -14.69
CA GLY A 155 11.54 5.09 -16.12
C GLY A 155 11.59 6.60 -16.41
N LYS A 156 10.96 7.43 -15.58
CA LYS A 156 10.95 8.89 -15.76
C LYS A 156 12.16 9.60 -15.13
N ASN A 157 12.63 9.14 -13.98
CA ASN A 157 13.59 9.88 -13.15
C ASN A 157 14.96 9.19 -13.02
N GLY A 158 15.07 7.94 -13.46
CA GLY A 158 16.17 7.04 -13.12
C GLY A 158 16.16 6.65 -11.64
N VAL A 159 17.25 6.03 -11.20
CA VAL A 159 17.56 5.80 -9.79
C VAL A 159 18.55 6.87 -9.35
N ARG A 160 18.13 7.80 -8.50
CA ARG A 160 18.89 8.98 -8.09
C ARG A 160 19.69 8.73 -6.81
N ASP A 161 20.60 7.77 -6.88
CA ASP A 161 21.54 7.57 -5.78
C ASP A 161 22.60 8.68 -5.77
N VAL A 162 23.24 8.87 -4.62
CA VAL A 162 24.44 9.70 -4.52
C VAL A 162 25.60 8.94 -5.16
N LYS A 163 26.24 9.55 -6.15
CA LYS A 163 27.49 9.02 -6.70
C LYS A 163 28.55 9.17 -5.62
N ASP A 164 29.11 8.04 -5.18
CA ASP A 164 30.35 8.02 -4.40
C ASP A 164 31.51 8.61 -5.22
#